data_AF-A0A5C4SH90-F1
#
_entry.id   AF-A0A5C4SH90-F1
#
_cell.length_a   1.000
_cell.length_b   1.000
_cell.length_c   1.000
_cell.angle_alpha   90.00
_cell.angle_beta   90.00
_cell.angle_gamma   90.00
#
_symmetry.space_group_name_H-M   'P 1'
#
loop_
_entity.id
_entity.type
_entity.pdbx_description
1 polymer ?
#
loop_
_entity_poly.entity_id
_entity_poly.type
_entity_poly.pdbx_seq_one_letter_code
_entity_poly.pdbx_strand_id
1 'polypeptide(L)'
;MNDEYIYRVRARVNAGFGLWQLGYGSKGALTSEIYAAARSAMMNFRADGGRILGIQPTTLVVPPSLESDALKLLNSELGSGGETNQWKGTAKLMVSPFIGE
;
A
#
# COMPACT_ATOMS: atom_id res chain seq x y z
N MET A 1 13.15 44.73 -9.76
CA MET A 1 13.22 43.68 -8.73
C MET A 1 11.87 43.75 -8.03
N ASN A 2 10.89 42.96 -8.46
CA ASN A 2 9.54 43.10 -7.93
C ASN A 2 9.46 42.25 -6.66
N ASP A 3 9.21 42.91 -5.53
CA ASP A 3 9.06 42.34 -4.18
C ASP A 3 7.74 41.55 -4.05
N GLU A 4 7.50 40.60 -4.96
CA GLU A 4 6.37 39.67 -4.89
C GLU A 4 6.79 38.37 -4.21
N TYR A 5 6.40 38.22 -2.95
CA TYR A 5 6.55 36.96 -2.22
C TYR A 5 5.28 36.11 -2.36
N ILE A 6 5.34 35.03 -3.14
CA ILE A 6 4.27 34.03 -3.19
C ILE A 6 4.30 33.22 -1.89
N TYR A 7 3.56 33.68 -0.88
CA TYR A 7 3.33 32.89 0.33
C TYR A 7 2.23 31.85 0.04
N ARG A 8 2.60 30.69 -0.49
CA ARG A 8 1.80 29.44 -0.51
C ARG A 8 2.59 28.36 -1.26
N VAL A 9 2.74 27.21 -0.63
CA VAL A 9 3.17 25.99 -1.33
C VAL A 9 1.92 25.26 -1.79
N ARG A 10 1.71 25.15 -3.11
CA ARG A 10 0.68 24.28 -3.70
C ARG A 10 1.21 22.84 -3.79
N ALA A 11 1.56 22.27 -2.64
CA ALA A 11 2.01 20.89 -2.56
C ALA A 11 1.33 20.18 -1.39
N ARG A 12 0.86 18.96 -1.65
CA ARG A 12 0.52 17.99 -0.61
C ARG A 12 1.79 17.19 -0.34
N VAL A 13 2.67 17.72 0.50
CA VAL A 13 3.86 17.00 0.98
C VAL A 13 3.56 16.34 2.31
N ASN A 14 4.15 15.17 2.54
CA ASN A 14 4.00 14.50 3.83
C ASN A 14 4.87 15.20 4.88
N ALA A 15 4.23 15.84 5.87
CA ALA A 15 4.85 16.37 7.06
C ALA A 15 4.07 15.86 8.28
N GLY A 16 4.56 14.77 8.90
CA GLY A 16 3.91 14.13 10.06
C GLY A 16 3.47 12.68 9.80
N PHE A 17 2.43 12.23 10.51
CA PHE A 17 1.79 10.94 10.26
C PHE A 17 1.24 10.94 8.82
N GLY A 18 1.58 9.89 8.05
CA GLY A 18 1.34 9.85 6.61
C GLY A 18 -0.10 10.13 6.20
N LEU A 19 -0.29 10.67 4.99
CA LEU A 19 -1.63 10.97 4.46
C LEU A 19 -2.44 9.67 4.35
N TRP A 20 -3.68 9.69 4.83
CA TRP A 20 -4.57 8.51 4.83
C TRP A 20 -4.80 7.92 3.43
N GLN A 21 -4.80 8.75 2.40
CA GLN A 21 -4.90 8.34 0.98
C GLN A 21 -3.72 7.47 0.48
N LEU A 22 -2.65 7.35 1.28
CA LEU A 22 -1.50 6.48 0.99
C LEU A 22 -1.71 5.05 1.48
N GLY A 23 -2.75 4.79 2.26
CA GLY A 23 -3.14 3.46 2.72
C GLY A 23 -4.35 2.93 1.96
N TYR A 24 -4.38 1.62 1.71
CA TYR A 24 -5.55 0.93 1.18
C TYR A 24 -6.01 -0.11 2.20
N GLY A 25 -7.24 0.06 2.72
CA GLY A 25 -7.88 -0.93 3.58
C GLY A 25 -8.74 -1.88 2.77
N SER A 26 -8.34 -3.15 2.68
CA SER A 26 -9.17 -4.21 2.09
C SER A 26 -10.01 -4.89 3.16
N LYS A 27 -11.29 -5.16 2.86
CA LYS A 27 -12.16 -6.04 3.65
C LYS A 27 -12.34 -7.43 3.01
N GLY A 28 -11.73 -7.66 1.85
CA GLY A 28 -11.82 -8.92 1.13
C GLY A 28 -10.89 -10.00 1.72
N ALA A 29 -11.07 -11.24 1.29
CA ALA A 29 -10.14 -12.32 1.62
C ALA A 29 -8.72 -12.01 1.12
N LEU A 30 -7.70 -12.47 1.83
CA LEU A 30 -6.32 -12.26 1.42
C LEU A 30 -5.93 -13.26 0.32
N THR A 31 -6.21 -12.89 -0.94
CA THR A 31 -5.81 -13.65 -2.13
C THR A 31 -4.83 -12.86 -3.00
N SER A 32 -4.13 -13.56 -3.91
CA SER A 32 -3.20 -12.97 -4.88
C SER A 32 -3.87 -11.93 -5.78
N GLU A 33 -5.11 -12.17 -6.18
CA GLU A 33 -5.88 -11.30 -7.08
C GLU A 33 -6.28 -10.01 -6.37
N ILE A 34 -6.74 -10.13 -5.12
CA ILE A 34 -7.13 -8.98 -4.29
C ILE A 34 -5.90 -8.15 -3.93
N TYR A 35 -4.76 -8.78 -3.66
CA TYR A 35 -3.48 -8.09 -3.42
C TYR A 35 -3.01 -7.32 -4.67
N ALA A 36 -3.10 -7.92 -5.85
CA ALA A 36 -2.77 -7.28 -7.12
C ALA A 36 -3.67 -6.06 -7.40
N ALA A 37 -4.98 -6.24 -7.21
CA ALA A 37 -5.96 -5.17 -7.37
C ALA A 37 -5.71 -4.01 -6.39
N ALA A 38 -5.41 -4.32 -5.13
CA ALA A 38 -5.06 -3.33 -4.12
C ALA A 38 -3.79 -2.54 -4.49
N ARG A 39 -2.71 -3.22 -4.92
CA ARG A 39 -1.49 -2.54 -5.38
C ARG A 39 -1.75 -1.63 -6.57
N SER A 40 -2.51 -2.12 -7.57
CA SER A 40 -2.87 -1.35 -8.75
C SER A 40 -3.69 -0.11 -8.39
N ALA A 41 -4.69 -0.26 -7.50
CA ALA A 41 -5.49 0.86 -7.02
C ALA A 41 -4.63 1.92 -6.32
N MET A 42 -3.70 1.50 -5.46
CA MET A 42 -2.78 2.40 -4.78
C MET A 42 -1.89 3.18 -5.76
N MET A 43 -1.28 2.48 -6.73
CA MET A 43 -0.42 3.12 -7.73
C MET A 43 -1.18 4.09 -8.65
N ASN A 44 -2.48 3.86 -8.83
CA ASN A 44 -3.35 4.70 -9.65
C ASN A 44 -4.01 5.86 -8.90
N PHE A 45 -3.80 6.02 -7.59
CA PHE A 45 -4.38 7.14 -6.86
C PHE A 45 -3.89 8.49 -7.41
N ARG A 46 -4.85 9.38 -7.62
CA ARG A 46 -4.63 10.73 -8.14
C ARG A 46 -4.94 11.76 -7.06
N ALA A 47 -4.10 12.78 -6.99
CA ALA A 47 -4.36 13.97 -6.21
C ALA A 47 -5.47 14.81 -6.84
N ASP A 48 -5.97 15.77 -6.07
CA ASP A 48 -6.80 16.86 -6.59
C ASP A 48 -6.05 17.58 -7.73
N GLY A 49 -6.67 17.64 -8.91
CA GLY A 49 -6.03 18.08 -10.17
C GLY A 49 -5.49 16.96 -11.06
N GLY A 50 -5.76 15.68 -10.78
CA GLY A 50 -5.51 14.57 -11.70
C GLY A 50 -4.08 14.03 -11.74
N ARG A 51 -3.16 14.64 -10.98
CA ARG A 51 -1.75 14.22 -10.86
C ARG A 51 -1.64 12.90 -10.08
N ILE A 52 -0.86 11.95 -10.59
CA ILE A 52 -0.57 10.69 -9.90
C ILE A 52 0.24 10.95 -8.63
N LEU A 53 -0.14 10.29 -7.53
CA LEU A 53 0.53 10.45 -6.22
C LEU A 53 1.86 9.70 -6.12
N GLY A 54 2.14 8.75 -7.03
CA GLY A 54 3.40 8.01 -7.08
C GLY A 54 3.55 7.01 -5.93
N ILE A 55 2.44 6.44 -5.47
CA ILE A 55 2.42 5.55 -4.31
C ILE A 55 3.03 4.21 -4.69
N GLN A 56 4.04 3.78 -3.94
CA GLN A 56 4.61 2.44 -4.00
C GLN A 56 4.22 1.68 -2.73
N PRO A 57 3.34 0.67 -2.81
CA PRO A 57 2.96 -0.10 -1.64
C PRO A 57 4.15 -0.93 -1.11
N THR A 58 4.68 -0.55 0.05
CA THR A 58 5.85 -1.20 0.66
C THR A 58 5.51 -2.07 1.86
N THR A 59 4.31 -1.95 2.43
CA THR A 59 3.94 -2.59 3.70
C THR A 59 2.56 -3.22 3.58
N LEU A 60 2.44 -4.48 3.98
CA LEU A 60 1.17 -5.17 4.14
C LEU A 60 0.93 -5.37 5.63
N VAL A 61 -0.19 -4.84 6.14
CA VAL A 61 -0.57 -5.01 7.54
C VAL A 61 -1.75 -5.95 7.64
N VAL A 62 -1.64 -6.99 8.46
CA VAL A 62 -2.68 -8.02 8.62
C VAL A 62 -2.99 -8.30 10.09
N PRO A 63 -4.21 -8.75 10.43
CA PRO A 63 -4.51 -9.31 11.74
C PRO A 63 -3.81 -10.67 11.92
N PRO A 64 -3.62 -11.14 13.17
CA PRO A 64 -2.98 -12.44 13.46
C PRO A 64 -3.67 -13.64 12.79
N SER A 65 -4.99 -13.56 12.56
CA SER A 65 -5.76 -14.61 11.88
C SER A 65 -5.35 -14.84 10.42
N LEU A 66 -4.78 -13.84 9.75
CA LEU A 66 -4.35 -13.89 8.35
C LEU A 66 -2.83 -13.97 8.19
N GLU A 67 -2.09 -14.11 9.28
CA GLU A 67 -0.62 -14.17 9.27
C GLU A 67 -0.09 -15.30 8.38
N SER A 68 -0.67 -16.49 8.49
CA SER A 68 -0.25 -17.66 7.70
C SER A 68 -0.41 -17.43 6.19
N ASP A 69 -1.53 -16.85 5.77
CA ASP A 69 -1.80 -16.57 4.36
C ASP A 69 -0.92 -15.42 3.85
N ALA A 70 -0.66 -14.42 4.68
CA ALA A 70 0.22 -13.31 4.35
C ALA A 70 1.70 -13.74 4.22
N LEU A 71 2.16 -14.65 5.09
CA LEU A 71 3.49 -15.25 5.00
C LEU A 71 3.64 -16.07 3.72
N LYS A 72 2.62 -16.87 3.37
CA LYS A 72 2.63 -17.60 2.10
C LYS A 72 2.67 -16.65 0.90
N LEU A 73 1.90 -15.57 0.94
CA LEU A 73 1.83 -14.61 -0.16
C LEU A 73 3.13 -13.81 -0.35
N LEU A 74 3.79 -13.38 0.72
CA LEU A 74 4.95 -12.47 0.64
C LEU A 74 6.32 -13.15 0.78
N ASN A 75 6.40 -14.30 1.44
CA ASN A 75 7.68 -14.98 1.73
C ASN A 75 7.85 -16.31 1.01
N SER A 76 6.78 -16.97 0.57
CA SER A 76 6.90 -18.25 -0.15
C SER A 76 7.59 -18.06 -1.50
N GLU A 77 8.46 -18.99 -1.86
CA GLU A 77 9.12 -19.03 -3.18
C GLU A 77 8.18 -19.54 -4.27
N LEU A 78 7.23 -20.39 -3.88
CA LEU A 78 6.26 -21.04 -4.75
C LEU A 78 4.86 -20.54 -4.43
N GLY A 79 4.09 -20.21 -5.46
CA GLY A 79 2.66 -19.97 -5.37
C GLY A 79 1.88 -21.27 -5.17
N SER A 80 0.57 -21.16 -4.97
CA SER A 80 -0.32 -22.30 -4.67
C SER A 80 -0.32 -23.43 -5.71
N GLY A 81 0.19 -23.17 -6.93
CA GLY A 81 0.31 -24.14 -8.02
C GLY A 81 1.75 -24.58 -8.36
N GLY A 82 2.76 -24.22 -7.55
CA GLY A 82 4.17 -24.53 -7.85
C GLY A 82 4.85 -23.56 -8.82
N GLU A 83 4.18 -22.47 -9.22
CA GLU A 83 4.76 -21.37 -10.00
C GLU A 83 5.61 -20.44 -9.13
N THR A 84 6.56 -19.73 -9.73
CA THR A 84 7.35 -18.71 -9.02
C THR A 84 6.44 -17.61 -8.47
N ASN A 85 6.51 -17.36 -7.17
CA ASN A 85 5.68 -16.34 -6.53
C ASN A 85 6.10 -14.92 -6.98
N GLN A 86 5.24 -14.29 -7.79
CA GLN A 86 5.43 -12.92 -8.28
C GLN A 86 5.36 -11.83 -7.18
N TRP A 87 4.76 -12.14 -6.02
CA TRP A 87 4.57 -11.19 -4.91
C TRP A 87 5.63 -11.33 -3.81
N LYS A 88 6.59 -12.24 -4.00
CA LYS A 88 7.67 -12.43 -3.02
C LYS A 88 8.47 -11.13 -2.87
N GLY A 89 8.57 -10.63 -1.64
CA GLY A 89 9.35 -9.42 -1.33
C GLY A 89 8.76 -8.10 -1.84
N THR A 90 7.53 -8.09 -2.38
CA THR A 90 6.93 -6.84 -2.88
C THR A 90 6.45 -5.91 -1.77
N ALA A 91 6.28 -6.42 -0.55
CA ALA A 91 5.95 -5.64 0.64
C ALA A 91 6.51 -6.32 1.91
N LYS A 92 6.78 -5.52 2.95
CA LYS A 92 7.11 -5.99 4.30
C LYS A 92 5.81 -6.37 5.02
N LEU A 93 5.76 -7.59 5.54
CA LEU A 93 4.65 -8.04 6.37
C LEU A 93 4.74 -7.42 7.77
N MET A 94 3.65 -6.85 8.26
CA MET A 94 3.45 -6.43 9.64
C MET A 94 2.19 -7.10 10.18
N VAL A 95 2.34 -7.89 11.24
CA VAL A 95 1.20 -8.47 11.95
C VAL A 95 0.87 -7.54 13.12
N SER A 96 -0.38 -7.07 13.19
CA SER A 96 -0.86 -6.22 14.28
C SER A 96 -2.16 -6.76 14.87
N PRO A 97 -2.22 -6.99 16.20
CA PRO A 97 -3.44 -7.51 16.85
C PRO A 97 -4.61 -6.51 16.82
N PHE A 98 -4.34 -5.22 16.67
CA PHE A 98 -5.35 -4.15 16.77
C PHE A 98 -6.14 -3.87 15.46
N ILE A 99 -6.05 -4.74 14.46
CA ILE A 99 -6.67 -4.53 13.13
C ILE A 99 -7.95 -5.35 12.95
N GLY A 100 -8.23 -6.30 13.86
CA GLY A 100 -9.37 -7.21 13.78
C GLY A 100 -10.45 -7.02 14.86
N GLU A 101 -10.36 -5.96 15.68
CA GLU A 101 -11.41 -5.58 16.64
C GLU A 101 -12.54 -4.78 15.97
#